data_AF-A0A849ZCG0-F1
#
_entry.id   AF-A0A849ZCG0-F1
#
_cell.length_a   1.000
_cell.length_b   1.000
_cell.length_c   1.000
_cell.angle_alpha   90.00
_cell.angle_beta   90.00
_cell.angle_gamma   90.00
#
_symmetry.space_group_name_H-M   'P 1'
#
loop_
_entity.id
_entity.type
_entity.pdbx_description
1 polymer ?
#
loop_
_entity_poly.entity_id
_entity_poly.type
_entity_poly.pdbx_seq_one_letter_code
_entity_poly.pdbx_strand_id
1 'polypeptide(L)'
;MTEILVVLAISIAAFGAAGYLVRWLVGQPSGDAEMSRVAALIQNGAESFARRQTGIIGALAALLGGVLFLAYGLRPATGDVVPGFELGVWLTLSFAVGASSALVTSRTATWVAGRGAVRAAAAAQKSVDAALQASVRAGGAVSLWIGAASALTTSGLVLALLVYHGALGEDPIPARALVPVAPWLVLGHALGASFAALLMQLSGGSFSKAADIGADVGAREAGLDDDAAENPATVADLAGDCVGGTGNRAAASFATAACEDLVMMLALALVYAADTQLKNALALVMLPLVVRALGQLGTAFATFIVRTDEREAPQAAVFRGLVVALVVHAFGLVGAVEWLLPARRGALVACAAIGAALGIAVIALTNYFVGLRFRPARDAADAARGG
;
A
#
# COMPACT_ATOMS: atom_id res chain seq x y z
N MET A 1 16.83 -14.56 14.18
CA MET A 1 15.70 -14.37 15.14
C MET A 1 15.53 -12.89 15.48
N THR A 2 16.60 -12.19 15.82
CA THR A 2 16.60 -10.74 16.09
C THR A 2 15.96 -9.92 14.95
N GLU A 3 16.17 -10.31 13.70
CA GLU A 3 15.65 -9.63 12.51
C GLU A 3 14.12 -9.67 12.46
N ILE A 4 13.53 -10.86 12.68
CA ILE A 4 12.07 -11.04 12.71
C ILE A 4 11.48 -10.22 13.86
N LEU A 5 12.10 -10.26 15.04
CA LEU A 5 11.63 -9.47 16.19
C LEU A 5 11.67 -7.96 15.91
N VAL A 6 12.71 -7.46 15.25
CA VAL A 6 12.81 -6.05 14.84
C VAL A 6 11.69 -5.70 13.85
N VAL A 7 11.47 -6.52 12.82
CA VAL A 7 10.38 -6.30 11.84
C VAL A 7 9.03 -6.27 12.52
N LEU A 8 8.74 -7.24 13.40
CA LEU A 8 7.48 -7.32 14.13
C LEU A 8 7.29 -6.14 15.08
N ALA A 9 8.32 -5.77 15.83
CA ALA A 9 8.27 -4.63 16.75
C ALA A 9 7.99 -3.32 16.02
N ILE A 10 8.68 -3.06 14.91
CA ILE A 10 8.46 -1.85 14.10
C ILE A 10 7.08 -1.88 13.45
N SER A 11 6.63 -3.03 12.93
CA SER A 11 5.29 -3.16 12.33
C SER A 11 4.19 -2.89 13.35
N ILE A 12 4.33 -3.40 14.58
CA ILE A 12 3.40 -3.12 15.69
C ILE A 12 3.44 -1.64 16.07
N ALA A 13 4.62 -1.04 16.16
CA ALA A 13 4.76 0.40 16.42
C ALA A 13 4.12 1.24 15.30
N ALA A 14 4.25 0.84 14.04
CA ALA A 14 3.64 1.50 12.90
C ALA A 14 2.11 1.38 12.91
N PHE A 15 1.54 0.22 13.30
CA PHE A 15 0.10 0.10 13.58
C PHE A 15 -0.34 1.02 14.72
N GLY A 16 0.46 1.11 15.79
CA GLY A 16 0.21 2.04 16.89
C GLY A 16 0.21 3.50 16.43
N ALA A 17 1.17 3.89 15.60
CA ALA A 17 1.25 5.22 15.00
C ALA A 17 0.08 5.51 14.05
N ALA A 18 -0.32 4.54 13.21
CA ALA A 18 -1.51 4.65 12.37
C ALA A 18 -2.78 4.83 13.23
N GLY A 19 -2.94 4.03 14.29
CA GLY A 19 -4.04 4.16 15.24
C GLY A 19 -4.05 5.50 15.98
N TYR A 20 -2.88 6.01 16.35
CA TYR A 20 -2.73 7.35 16.92
C TYR A 20 -3.19 8.45 15.95
N LEU A 21 -2.76 8.39 14.68
CA LEU A 21 -3.17 9.35 13.65
C LEU A 21 -4.68 9.29 13.39
N VAL A 22 -5.25 8.08 13.32
CA VAL A 22 -6.70 7.89 13.19
C VAL A 22 -7.43 8.46 14.41
N ARG A 23 -6.96 8.19 15.62
CA ARG A 23 -7.58 8.72 16.86
C ARG A 23 -7.53 10.24 16.88
N TRP A 24 -6.38 10.82 16.52
CA TRP A 24 -6.23 12.27 16.40
C TRP A 24 -7.19 12.86 15.37
N LEU A 25 -7.29 12.23 14.20
CA LEU A 25 -8.16 12.64 13.10
C LEU A 25 -9.61 12.59 13.56
N VAL A 26 -10.07 11.45 14.08
CA VAL A 26 -11.46 11.26 14.54
C VAL A 26 -11.86 12.28 15.62
N GLY A 27 -10.91 12.69 16.47
CA GLY A 27 -11.11 13.75 17.47
C GLY A 27 -11.20 15.18 16.92
N GLN A 28 -10.91 15.42 15.64
CA GLN A 28 -11.12 16.73 15.02
C GLN A 28 -12.61 16.99 14.72
N PRO A 29 -13.05 18.26 14.77
CA PRO A 29 -14.42 18.63 14.42
C PRO A 29 -14.79 18.20 12.99
N SER A 30 -16.02 17.69 12.81
CA SER A 30 -16.58 17.34 11.50
C SER A 30 -17.38 18.48 10.85
N GLY A 31 -17.24 19.71 11.34
CA GLY A 31 -18.01 20.86 10.85
C GLY A 31 -19.39 20.95 11.48
N ASP A 32 -20.33 21.53 10.74
CA ASP A 32 -21.72 21.70 11.19
C ASP A 32 -22.58 20.43 10.99
N ALA A 33 -23.86 20.55 11.31
CA ALA A 33 -24.83 19.46 11.22
C ALA A 33 -25.05 18.99 9.77
N GLU A 34 -25.06 19.90 8.81
CA GLU A 34 -25.28 19.57 7.40
C GLU A 34 -24.06 18.86 6.82
N MET A 35 -22.85 19.35 7.10
CA MET A 35 -21.61 18.66 6.71
C MET A 35 -21.57 17.22 7.26
N SER A 36 -21.97 17.05 8.53
CA SER A 36 -22.00 15.73 9.16
C SER A 36 -23.07 14.82 8.55
N ARG A 37 -24.23 15.38 8.17
CA ARG A 37 -25.32 14.64 7.48
C ARG A 37 -24.88 14.16 6.10
N VAL A 38 -24.28 15.05 5.29
CA VAL A 38 -23.77 14.72 3.95
C VAL A 38 -22.65 13.68 4.03
N ALA A 39 -21.71 13.85 4.95
CA ALA A 39 -20.63 12.88 5.17
C ALA A 39 -21.17 11.49 5.55
N ALA A 40 -22.24 11.41 6.32
CA ALA A 40 -22.88 10.14 6.65
C ALA A 40 -23.49 9.46 5.42
N LEU A 41 -24.13 10.21 4.52
CA LEU A 41 -24.67 9.68 3.26
C LEU A 41 -23.57 9.10 2.37
N ILE A 42 -22.49 9.87 2.18
CA ILE A 42 -21.30 9.44 1.41
C ILE A 42 -20.69 8.19 2.03
N GLN A 43 -20.48 8.19 3.35
CA GLN A 43 -19.91 7.05 4.07
C GLN A 43 -20.77 5.79 3.91
N ASN A 44 -22.10 5.92 4.02
CA ASN A 44 -23.03 4.80 3.85
C ASN A 44 -22.99 4.23 2.44
N GLY A 45 -22.93 5.09 1.40
CA GLY A 45 -22.76 4.67 0.01
C GLY A 45 -21.45 3.92 -0.21
N ALA A 46 -20.34 4.49 0.26
CA ALA A 46 -19.02 3.91 0.15
C ALA A 46 -18.91 2.55 0.86
N GLU A 47 -19.40 2.44 2.10
CA GLU A 47 -19.38 1.20 2.87
C GLU A 47 -20.28 0.12 2.27
N SER A 48 -21.43 0.49 1.73
CA SER A 48 -22.35 -0.44 1.07
C SER A 48 -21.72 -1.06 -0.17
N PHE A 49 -21.11 -0.23 -1.02
CA PHE A 49 -20.39 -0.69 -2.20
C PHE A 49 -19.16 -1.53 -1.81
N ALA A 50 -18.32 -1.04 -0.89
CA ALA A 50 -17.14 -1.77 -0.42
C ALA A 50 -17.49 -3.13 0.19
N ARG A 51 -18.64 -3.24 0.87
CA ARG A 51 -19.14 -4.50 1.42
C ARG A 51 -19.45 -5.51 0.31
N ARG A 52 -20.20 -5.08 -0.72
CA ARG A 52 -20.56 -5.92 -1.86
C ARG A 52 -19.33 -6.33 -2.67
N GLN A 53 -18.46 -5.35 -3.00
CA GLN A 53 -17.19 -5.57 -3.70
C GLN A 53 -16.36 -6.65 -3.00
N THR A 54 -16.15 -6.51 -1.69
CA THR A 54 -15.35 -7.47 -0.92
C THR A 54 -15.94 -8.87 -0.93
N GLY A 55 -17.26 -9.02 -0.83
CA GLY A 55 -17.92 -10.33 -0.86
C GLY A 55 -17.72 -11.06 -2.19
N ILE A 56 -17.84 -10.35 -3.31
CA ILE A 56 -17.64 -10.92 -4.65
C ILE A 56 -16.17 -11.31 -4.84
N ILE A 57 -15.24 -10.39 -4.53
CA ILE A 57 -13.80 -10.64 -4.71
C ILE A 57 -13.33 -11.77 -3.80
N GLY A 58 -13.83 -11.85 -2.57
CA GLY A 58 -13.54 -12.95 -1.65
C GLY A 58 -13.97 -14.31 -2.22
N ALA A 59 -15.14 -14.39 -2.85
CA ALA A 59 -15.60 -15.62 -3.49
C ALA A 59 -14.74 -16.00 -4.71
N LEU A 60 -14.38 -15.03 -5.55
CA LEU A 60 -13.49 -15.26 -6.70
C LEU A 60 -12.08 -15.66 -6.26
N ALA A 61 -11.57 -15.06 -5.19
CA ALA A 61 -10.28 -15.40 -4.60
C ALA A 61 -10.30 -16.83 -4.04
N ALA A 62 -11.37 -17.23 -3.36
CA ALA A 62 -11.52 -18.61 -2.88
C ALA A 62 -11.55 -19.62 -4.03
N LEU A 63 -12.27 -19.30 -5.12
CA LEU A 63 -12.30 -20.13 -6.33
C LEU A 63 -10.90 -20.27 -6.93
N LEU A 64 -10.21 -19.15 -7.18
CA LEU A 64 -8.86 -19.16 -7.74
C LEU A 64 -7.86 -19.87 -6.81
N GLY A 65 -7.94 -19.65 -5.50
CA GLY A 65 -7.14 -20.35 -4.51
C GLY A 65 -7.33 -21.86 -4.57
N GLY A 66 -8.57 -22.33 -4.72
CA GLY A 66 -8.87 -23.75 -4.95
C GLY A 66 -8.25 -24.28 -6.25
N VAL A 67 -8.34 -23.51 -7.34
CA VAL A 67 -7.70 -23.87 -8.62
C VAL A 67 -6.18 -23.93 -8.48
N LEU A 68 -5.55 -22.99 -7.78
CA LEU A 68 -4.11 -23.00 -7.51
C LEU A 68 -3.72 -24.22 -6.67
N PHE A 69 -4.49 -24.54 -5.62
CA PHE A 69 -4.25 -25.75 -4.83
C PHE A 69 -4.31 -27.01 -5.70
N LEU A 70 -5.33 -27.16 -6.54
CA LEU A 70 -5.45 -28.32 -7.42
C LEU A 70 -4.31 -28.38 -8.45
N ALA A 71 -3.95 -27.24 -9.03
CA ALA A 71 -2.94 -27.14 -10.08
C ALA A 71 -1.52 -27.39 -9.58
N TYR A 72 -1.20 -26.97 -8.35
CA TYR A 72 0.15 -27.09 -7.78
C TYR A 72 0.27 -28.24 -6.79
N GLY A 73 -0.77 -28.47 -5.99
CA GLY A 73 -0.87 -29.49 -4.93
C GLY A 73 -0.96 -30.92 -5.44
N LEU A 74 -1.55 -31.14 -6.62
CA LEU A 74 -1.72 -32.46 -7.22
C LEU A 74 -0.65 -32.80 -8.26
N ARG A 75 0.42 -31.98 -8.39
CA ARG A 75 1.50 -32.27 -9.35
C ARG A 75 2.32 -33.48 -8.90
N PRO A 76 2.66 -34.40 -9.81
CA PRO A 76 3.57 -35.51 -9.51
C PRO A 76 4.92 -34.99 -9.03
N ALA A 77 5.44 -35.54 -7.93
CA ALA A 77 6.68 -35.12 -7.29
C ALA A 77 7.95 -35.63 -8.01
N THR A 78 8.06 -35.46 -9.33
CA THR A 78 9.20 -35.97 -10.11
C THR A 78 10.37 -35.00 -10.07
N GLY A 79 11.22 -35.10 -9.04
CA GLY A 79 12.49 -34.37 -8.95
C GLY A 79 12.42 -32.93 -8.43
N ASP A 80 11.26 -32.50 -7.94
CA ASP A 80 11.08 -31.16 -7.38
C ASP A 80 11.72 -31.01 -5.98
N VAL A 81 12.28 -29.82 -5.72
CA VAL A 81 12.88 -29.45 -4.43
C VAL A 81 11.82 -29.41 -3.30
N VAL A 82 10.56 -29.15 -3.66
CA VAL A 82 9.41 -29.14 -2.74
C VAL A 82 8.35 -30.11 -3.25
N PRO A 83 7.80 -30.99 -2.41
CA PRO A 83 6.65 -31.82 -2.77
C PRO A 83 5.48 -30.97 -3.29
N GLY A 84 4.83 -31.41 -4.37
CA GLY A 84 3.70 -30.69 -4.98
C GLY A 84 2.62 -30.31 -3.97
N PHE A 85 2.23 -31.24 -3.10
CA PHE A 85 1.24 -31.01 -2.05
C PHE A 85 1.60 -29.85 -1.12
N GLU A 86 2.85 -29.83 -0.63
CA GLU A 86 3.34 -28.77 0.26
C GLU A 86 3.35 -27.41 -0.44
N LEU A 87 3.85 -27.37 -1.68
CA LEU A 87 3.82 -26.15 -2.49
C LEU A 87 2.38 -25.66 -2.70
N GLY A 88 1.45 -26.57 -3.02
CA GLY A 88 0.03 -26.25 -3.19
C GLY A 88 -0.60 -25.64 -1.93
N VAL A 89 -0.31 -26.22 -0.76
CA VAL A 89 -0.79 -25.71 0.54
C VAL A 89 -0.24 -24.31 0.81
N TRP A 90 1.08 -24.13 0.77
CA TRP A 90 1.71 -22.83 1.10
C TRP A 90 1.36 -21.74 0.10
N LEU A 91 1.32 -22.06 -1.20
CA LEU A 91 0.90 -21.12 -2.23
C LEU A 91 -0.54 -20.64 -1.99
N THR A 92 -1.44 -21.56 -1.67
CA THR A 92 -2.87 -21.23 -1.45
C THR A 92 -3.11 -20.48 -0.15
N LEU A 93 -2.43 -20.87 0.94
CA LEU A 93 -2.50 -20.15 2.22
C LEU A 93 -1.94 -18.74 2.08
N SER A 94 -0.76 -18.59 1.46
CA SER A 94 -0.16 -17.28 1.22
C SER A 94 -1.06 -16.42 0.33
N PHE A 95 -1.66 -17.01 -0.71
CA PHE A 95 -2.66 -16.35 -1.56
C PHE A 95 -3.87 -15.84 -0.76
N ALA A 96 -4.43 -16.66 0.11
CA ALA A 96 -5.56 -16.26 0.94
C ALA A 96 -5.17 -15.11 1.91
N VAL A 97 -3.98 -15.17 2.52
CA VAL A 97 -3.46 -14.09 3.37
C VAL A 97 -3.27 -12.81 2.58
N GLY A 98 -2.68 -12.87 1.38
CA GLY A 98 -2.48 -11.69 0.53
C GLY A 98 -3.80 -11.05 0.08
N ALA A 99 -4.73 -11.87 -0.42
CA ALA A 99 -6.04 -11.40 -0.89
C ALA A 99 -6.87 -10.79 0.25
N SER A 100 -6.94 -11.47 1.40
CA SER A 100 -7.67 -10.97 2.58
C SER A 100 -7.05 -9.68 3.13
N SER A 101 -5.73 -9.58 3.17
CA SER A 101 -5.03 -8.38 3.64
C SER A 101 -5.24 -7.17 2.73
N ALA A 102 -5.28 -7.38 1.41
CA ALA A 102 -5.64 -6.33 0.46
C ALA A 102 -7.09 -5.85 0.66
N LEU A 103 -8.03 -6.77 0.86
CA LEU A 103 -9.45 -6.46 1.11
C LEU A 103 -9.64 -5.68 2.42
N VAL A 104 -8.96 -6.10 3.49
CA VAL A 104 -8.98 -5.38 4.78
C VAL A 104 -8.38 -3.99 4.60
N THR A 105 -7.27 -3.86 3.88
CA THR A 105 -6.62 -2.57 3.62
C THR A 105 -7.51 -1.62 2.82
N SER A 106 -8.24 -2.11 1.81
CA SER A 106 -9.22 -1.28 1.09
C SER A 106 -10.34 -0.78 2.00
N ARG A 107 -10.87 -1.66 2.87
CA ARG A 107 -11.93 -1.27 3.81
C ARG A 107 -11.47 -0.26 4.85
N THR A 108 -10.30 -0.48 5.46
CA THR A 108 -9.75 0.47 6.44
C THR A 108 -9.47 1.82 5.78
N ALA A 109 -8.89 1.84 4.59
CA ALA A 109 -8.64 3.05 3.83
C ALA A 109 -9.94 3.79 3.45
N THR A 110 -10.96 3.08 2.97
CA THR A 110 -12.29 3.66 2.65
C THR A 110 -12.93 4.28 3.90
N TRP A 111 -12.81 3.61 5.05
CA TRP A 111 -13.35 4.10 6.31
C TRP A 111 -12.64 5.36 6.82
N VAL A 112 -11.31 5.41 6.66
CA VAL A 112 -10.51 6.60 6.99
C VAL A 112 -10.79 7.73 6.01
N ALA A 113 -10.98 7.43 4.72
CA ALA A 113 -11.20 8.42 3.66
C ALA A 113 -12.42 9.30 3.93
N GLY A 114 -13.61 8.73 4.11
CA GLY A 114 -14.81 9.53 4.33
C GLY A 114 -14.78 10.34 5.63
N ARG A 115 -14.18 9.77 6.70
CA ARG A 115 -13.95 10.50 7.96
C ARG A 115 -12.91 11.60 7.81
N GLY A 116 -11.87 11.38 7.03
CA GLY A 116 -10.82 12.34 6.74
C GLY A 116 -11.35 13.51 5.91
N ALA A 117 -12.14 13.21 4.87
CA ALA A 117 -12.69 14.21 3.95
C ALA A 117 -13.52 15.27 4.67
N VAL A 118 -14.50 14.87 5.50
CA VAL A 118 -15.34 15.82 6.23
C VAL A 118 -14.53 16.69 7.21
N ARG A 119 -13.47 16.13 7.80
CA ARG A 119 -12.58 16.87 8.72
C ARG A 119 -11.65 17.80 7.99
N ALA A 120 -11.17 17.42 6.82
CA ALA A 120 -10.39 18.29 5.95
C ALA A 120 -11.25 19.46 5.46
N ALA A 121 -12.50 19.20 5.05
CA ALA A 121 -13.45 20.26 4.69
C ALA A 121 -13.75 21.21 5.85
N ALA A 122 -13.98 20.69 7.06
CA ALA A 122 -14.21 21.51 8.24
C ALA A 122 -12.96 22.31 8.64
N ALA A 123 -11.77 21.73 8.46
CA ALA A 123 -10.50 22.40 8.74
C ALA A 123 -10.15 23.46 7.68
N ALA A 124 -10.60 23.31 6.44
CA ALA A 124 -10.41 24.28 5.36
C ALA A 124 -11.08 25.62 5.66
N GLN A 125 -12.13 25.65 6.48
CA GLN A 125 -12.76 26.89 6.96
C GLN A 125 -11.84 27.71 7.88
N LYS A 126 -10.74 27.12 8.39
CA LYS A 126 -9.79 27.77 9.30
C LYS A 126 -8.52 28.20 8.58
N SER A 127 -7.86 27.26 7.92
CA SER A 127 -6.64 27.53 7.15
C SER A 127 -6.31 26.38 6.20
N VAL A 128 -5.47 26.69 5.21
CA VAL A 128 -4.92 25.71 4.27
C VAL A 128 -4.08 24.66 5.02
N ASP A 129 -3.30 25.07 6.03
CA ASP A 129 -2.52 24.12 6.84
C ASP A 129 -3.42 23.18 7.63
N ALA A 130 -4.49 23.66 8.24
CA ALA A 130 -5.39 22.81 9.01
C ALA A 130 -6.03 21.73 8.13
N ALA A 131 -6.46 22.09 6.91
CA ALA A 131 -6.94 21.13 5.93
C ALA A 131 -5.85 20.13 5.49
N LEU A 132 -4.65 20.64 5.21
CA LEU A 132 -3.51 19.80 4.82
C LEU A 132 -3.14 18.81 5.92
N GLN A 133 -3.11 19.22 7.19
CA GLN A 133 -2.85 18.36 8.34
C GLN A 133 -3.88 17.22 8.43
N ALA A 134 -5.17 17.52 8.27
CA ALA A 134 -6.21 16.50 8.29
C ALA A 134 -6.02 15.48 7.15
N SER A 135 -5.80 15.96 5.93
CA SER A 135 -5.60 15.11 4.75
C SER A 135 -4.32 14.26 4.82
N VAL A 136 -3.19 14.87 5.18
CA VAL A 136 -1.89 14.17 5.26
C VAL A 136 -1.88 13.15 6.39
N ARG A 137 -2.51 13.43 7.53
CA ARG A 137 -2.57 12.46 8.63
C ARG A 137 -3.55 11.32 8.34
N ALA A 138 -4.64 11.58 7.61
CA ALA A 138 -5.52 10.53 7.10
C ALA A 138 -4.76 9.60 6.13
N GLY A 139 -4.09 10.16 5.12
CA GLY A 139 -3.28 9.39 4.15
C GLY A 139 -2.06 8.73 4.79
N GLY A 140 -1.41 9.40 5.75
CA GLY A 140 -0.29 8.88 6.51
C GLY A 140 -0.68 7.68 7.38
N ALA A 141 -1.86 7.71 8.02
CA ALA A 141 -2.38 6.57 8.76
C ALA A 141 -2.60 5.35 7.85
N VAL A 142 -3.20 5.55 6.67
CA VAL A 142 -3.41 4.49 5.68
C VAL A 142 -2.07 3.96 5.14
N SER A 143 -1.10 4.85 4.90
CA SER A 143 0.24 4.47 4.42
C SER A 143 1.01 3.63 5.44
N LEU A 144 0.97 4.03 6.72
CA LEU A 144 1.56 3.25 7.82
C LEU A 144 0.88 1.90 7.99
N TRP A 145 -0.45 1.86 7.88
CA TRP A 145 -1.22 0.61 7.87
C TRP A 145 -0.76 -0.32 6.74
N ILE A 146 -0.66 0.16 5.51
CA ILE A 146 -0.22 -0.64 4.35
C ILE A 146 1.15 -1.25 4.59
N GLY A 147 2.12 -0.44 4.98
CA GLY A 147 3.48 -0.90 5.24
C GLY A 147 3.51 -1.94 6.36
N ALA A 148 2.74 -1.72 7.44
CA ALA A 148 2.75 -2.57 8.62
C ALA A 148 2.06 -3.90 8.34
N ALA A 149 0.92 -3.85 7.63
CA ALA A 149 0.21 -5.03 7.18
C ALA A 149 1.09 -5.88 6.27
N SER A 150 1.73 -5.29 5.25
CA SER A 150 2.58 -6.06 4.33
C SER A 150 3.78 -6.68 5.01
N ALA A 151 4.46 -5.93 5.89
CA ALA A 151 5.60 -6.43 6.63
C ALA A 151 5.18 -7.54 7.60
N LEU A 152 4.07 -7.36 8.33
CA LEU A 152 3.55 -8.33 9.30
C LEU A 152 3.07 -9.62 8.63
N THR A 153 2.30 -9.53 7.55
CA THR A 153 1.75 -10.73 6.88
C THR A 153 2.84 -11.51 6.19
N THR A 154 3.77 -10.84 5.52
CA THR A 154 4.90 -11.50 4.85
C THR A 154 5.86 -12.12 5.88
N SER A 155 6.24 -11.38 6.93
CA SER A 155 7.08 -11.91 8.01
C SER A 155 6.40 -13.05 8.77
N GLY A 156 5.08 -12.98 8.97
CA GLY A 156 4.29 -14.04 9.58
C GLY A 156 4.29 -15.33 8.75
N LEU A 157 4.14 -15.22 7.42
CA LEU A 157 4.24 -16.38 6.52
C LEU A 157 5.66 -16.98 6.51
N VAL A 158 6.70 -16.15 6.46
CA VAL A 158 8.10 -16.61 6.55
C VAL A 158 8.36 -17.26 7.90
N LEU A 159 7.88 -16.69 9.01
CA LEU A 159 8.03 -17.28 10.34
C LEU A 159 7.30 -18.63 10.43
N ALA A 160 6.08 -18.73 9.89
CA ALA A 160 5.33 -19.98 9.87
C ALA A 160 6.07 -21.08 9.09
N LEU A 161 6.70 -20.74 7.96
CA LEU A 161 7.58 -21.65 7.21
C LEU A 161 8.78 -22.10 8.04
N LEU A 162 9.47 -21.16 8.70
CA LEU A 162 10.61 -21.49 9.53
C LEU A 162 10.23 -22.43 10.68
N VAL A 163 9.08 -22.22 11.31
CA VAL A 163 8.53 -23.12 12.33
C VAL A 163 8.25 -24.50 11.75
N TYR A 164 7.54 -24.56 10.62
CA TYR A 164 7.12 -25.81 9.98
C TYR A 164 8.30 -26.72 9.62
N HIS A 165 9.39 -26.14 9.13
CA HIS A 165 10.60 -26.87 8.75
C HIS A 165 11.64 -27.03 9.87
N GLY A 166 11.33 -26.62 11.11
CA GLY A 166 12.27 -26.71 12.24
C GLY A 166 13.49 -25.79 12.10
N ALA A 167 13.39 -24.73 11.28
CA ALA A 167 14.47 -23.80 10.96
C ALA A 167 14.62 -22.63 11.95
N LEU A 168 14.04 -22.78 13.16
CA LEU A 168 14.22 -21.84 14.28
C LEU A 168 15.32 -22.28 15.27
N GLY A 169 15.88 -23.47 15.10
CA GLY A 169 16.95 -24.00 15.96
C GLY A 169 18.29 -23.32 15.76
N GLU A 170 19.27 -23.69 16.59
CA GLU A 170 20.66 -23.22 16.46
C GLU A 170 21.36 -23.78 15.22
N ASP A 171 20.88 -24.91 14.70
CA ASP A 171 21.40 -25.50 13.47
C ASP A 171 21.06 -24.62 12.25
N PRO A 172 22.07 -24.08 11.53
CA PRO A 172 21.83 -23.26 10.35
C PRO A 172 21.41 -24.07 9.13
N ILE A 173 21.53 -25.40 9.13
CA ILE A 173 21.28 -26.25 7.95
C ILE A 173 19.83 -26.15 7.46
N PRO A 174 18.78 -26.31 8.30
CA PRO A 174 17.40 -26.22 7.83
C PRO A 174 17.03 -24.83 7.30
N ALA A 175 17.52 -23.77 7.95
CA ALA A 175 17.30 -22.39 7.51
C ALA A 175 17.96 -22.10 6.16
N ARG A 176 19.17 -22.64 5.93
CA ARG A 176 19.90 -22.52 4.65
C ARG A 176 19.20 -23.23 3.50
N ALA A 177 18.61 -24.40 3.76
CA ALA A 177 17.86 -25.15 2.76
C ALA A 177 16.60 -24.41 2.30
N LEU A 178 16.01 -23.57 3.16
CA LEU A 178 14.80 -22.82 2.84
C LEU A 178 15.03 -21.57 2.02
N VAL A 179 16.20 -20.93 2.07
CA VAL A 179 16.45 -19.67 1.34
C VAL A 179 16.05 -19.73 -0.15
N PRO A 180 16.46 -20.73 -0.94
CA PRO A 180 16.09 -20.78 -2.36
C PRO A 180 14.60 -21.08 -2.61
N VAL A 181 13.90 -21.61 -1.61
CA VAL A 181 12.55 -22.17 -1.74
C VAL A 181 11.48 -21.26 -1.14
N ALA A 182 11.77 -20.63 0.00
CA ALA A 182 10.83 -19.81 0.75
C ALA A 182 10.12 -18.75 -0.10
N PRO A 183 10.79 -18.00 -1.00
CA PRO A 183 10.12 -17.02 -1.85
C PRO A 183 9.03 -17.64 -2.73
N TRP A 184 9.21 -18.90 -3.18
CA TRP A 184 8.22 -19.62 -3.99
C TRP A 184 7.02 -20.08 -3.16
N LEU A 185 7.24 -20.49 -1.92
CA LEU A 185 6.18 -20.89 -0.99
C LEU A 185 5.32 -19.70 -0.57
N VAL A 186 5.94 -18.54 -0.35
CA VAL A 186 5.22 -17.31 0.01
C VAL A 186 4.75 -16.48 -1.19
N LEU A 187 5.12 -16.84 -2.43
CA LEU A 187 4.75 -16.12 -3.66
C LEU A 187 3.25 -15.87 -3.78
N GLY A 188 2.45 -16.80 -3.25
CA GLY A 188 1.00 -16.67 -3.18
C GLY A 188 0.56 -15.35 -2.57
N HIS A 189 1.29 -14.80 -1.59
CA HIS A 189 0.97 -13.54 -0.93
C HIS A 189 0.87 -12.36 -1.91
N ALA A 190 1.88 -12.12 -2.76
CA ALA A 190 1.79 -11.07 -3.78
C ALA A 190 0.74 -11.40 -4.83
N LEU A 191 0.59 -12.68 -5.21
CA LEU A 191 -0.41 -13.09 -6.20
C LEU A 191 -1.84 -12.80 -5.71
N GLY A 192 -2.15 -13.17 -4.47
CA GLY A 192 -3.45 -12.92 -3.85
C GLY A 192 -3.72 -11.45 -3.63
N ALA A 193 -2.73 -10.70 -3.15
CA ALA A 193 -2.83 -9.25 -2.98
C ALA A 193 -3.10 -8.55 -4.32
N SER A 194 -2.35 -8.91 -5.37
CA SER A 194 -2.48 -8.35 -6.72
C SER A 194 -3.80 -8.74 -7.37
N PHE A 195 -4.25 -9.99 -7.21
CA PHE A 195 -5.54 -10.45 -7.72
C PHE A 195 -6.69 -9.63 -7.11
N ALA A 196 -6.70 -9.50 -5.79
CA ALA A 196 -7.72 -8.71 -5.11
C ALA A 196 -7.64 -7.23 -5.51
N ALA A 197 -6.44 -6.64 -5.54
CA ALA A 197 -6.24 -5.25 -5.94
C ALA A 197 -6.65 -4.96 -7.39
N LEU A 198 -6.40 -5.88 -8.32
CA LEU A 198 -6.82 -5.76 -9.73
C LEU A 198 -8.34 -5.70 -9.82
N LEU A 199 -9.04 -6.66 -9.20
CA LEU A 199 -10.50 -6.69 -9.23
C LEU A 199 -11.12 -5.47 -8.56
N MET A 200 -10.54 -5.01 -7.45
CA MET A 200 -10.97 -3.78 -6.78
C MET A 200 -10.80 -2.55 -7.68
N GLN A 201 -9.64 -2.40 -8.33
CA GLN A 201 -9.40 -1.30 -9.28
C GLN A 201 -10.41 -1.32 -10.43
N LEU A 202 -10.72 -2.50 -10.97
CA LEU A 202 -11.72 -2.65 -12.02
C LEU A 202 -13.12 -2.27 -11.51
N SER A 203 -13.58 -2.88 -10.42
CA SER A 203 -14.94 -2.68 -9.93
C SER A 203 -15.18 -1.27 -9.38
N GLY A 204 -14.33 -0.80 -8.47
CA GLY A 204 -14.53 0.51 -7.85
C GLY A 204 -14.02 1.66 -8.72
N GLY A 205 -13.08 1.43 -9.63
CA GLY A 205 -12.72 2.41 -10.66
C GLY A 205 -13.88 2.64 -11.62
N SER A 206 -14.57 1.57 -12.03
CA SER A 206 -15.79 1.68 -12.85
C SER A 206 -16.92 2.40 -12.09
N PHE A 207 -17.11 2.09 -10.80
CA PHE A 207 -18.11 2.76 -9.96
C PHE A 207 -17.83 4.26 -9.82
N SER A 208 -16.60 4.62 -9.43
CA SER A 208 -16.18 6.03 -9.29
C SER A 208 -16.32 6.77 -10.62
N LYS A 209 -15.78 6.23 -11.73
CA LYS A 209 -15.85 6.93 -13.01
C LYS A 209 -17.23 7.02 -13.63
N ALA A 210 -18.08 6.02 -13.45
CA ALA A 210 -19.47 6.12 -13.90
C ALA A 210 -20.25 7.17 -13.09
N ALA A 211 -19.98 7.28 -11.79
CA ALA A 211 -20.61 8.26 -10.93
C ALA A 211 -20.12 9.70 -11.23
N ASP A 212 -18.81 9.89 -11.34
CA ASP A 212 -18.10 11.12 -11.75
C ASP A 212 -18.68 11.68 -13.07
N ILE A 213 -18.65 10.87 -14.15
CA ILE A 213 -19.20 11.28 -15.46
C ILE A 213 -20.70 11.61 -15.36
N GLY A 214 -21.46 10.81 -14.60
CA GLY A 214 -22.90 11.03 -14.43
C GLY A 214 -23.20 12.32 -13.65
N ALA A 215 -22.41 12.62 -12.63
CA ALA A 215 -22.52 13.83 -11.83
C ALA A 215 -22.16 15.06 -12.65
N ASP A 216 -21.01 15.06 -13.33
CA ASP A 216 -20.53 16.15 -14.19
C ASP A 216 -21.53 16.50 -15.30
N VAL A 217 -22.00 15.48 -16.03
CA VAL A 217 -22.95 15.69 -17.14
C VAL A 217 -24.28 16.20 -16.61
N GLY A 218 -24.80 15.58 -15.54
CA GLY A 218 -26.05 16.01 -14.91
C GLY A 218 -25.99 17.45 -14.41
N ALA A 219 -24.87 17.85 -13.78
CA ALA A 219 -24.67 19.22 -13.31
C ALA A 219 -24.66 20.21 -14.48
N ARG A 220 -23.89 19.92 -15.53
CA ARG A 220 -23.81 20.80 -16.73
C ARG A 220 -25.13 20.95 -17.45
N GLU A 221 -25.86 19.86 -17.67
CA GLU A 221 -27.16 19.91 -18.36
C GLU A 221 -28.23 20.64 -17.55
N ALA A 222 -28.18 20.52 -16.22
CA ALA A 222 -29.09 21.21 -15.31
C ALA A 222 -28.65 22.65 -14.98
N GLY A 223 -27.48 23.10 -15.42
CA GLY A 223 -26.91 24.40 -15.07
C GLY A 223 -26.57 24.55 -13.58
N LEU A 224 -26.23 23.44 -12.93
CA LEU A 224 -25.78 23.39 -11.54
C LEU A 224 -24.25 23.54 -11.46
N ASP A 225 -23.77 24.00 -10.32
CA ASP A 225 -22.36 23.98 -9.99
C ASP A 225 -21.83 22.53 -9.85
N ASP A 226 -20.52 22.40 -9.97
CA ASP A 226 -19.83 21.12 -9.71
C ASP A 226 -20.03 20.69 -8.25
N ASP A 227 -20.23 19.39 -8.03
CA ASP A 227 -20.58 18.82 -6.71
C ASP A 227 -21.81 19.44 -6.01
N ALA A 228 -22.76 20.00 -6.76
CA ALA A 228 -23.98 20.60 -6.21
C ALA A 228 -24.82 19.60 -5.39
N ALA A 229 -25.34 20.03 -4.23
CA ALA A 229 -26.12 19.17 -3.33
C ALA A 229 -27.47 18.73 -3.92
N GLU A 230 -27.97 19.49 -4.90
CA GLU A 230 -29.18 19.21 -5.68
C GLU A 230 -28.98 18.08 -6.68
N ASN A 231 -27.73 17.78 -7.06
CA ASN A 231 -27.41 16.73 -7.99
C ASN A 231 -27.43 15.36 -7.27
N PRO A 232 -28.37 14.45 -7.62
CA PRO A 232 -28.50 13.17 -6.94
C PRO A 232 -27.28 12.26 -7.15
N ALA A 233 -26.45 12.52 -8.17
CA ALA A 233 -25.26 11.73 -8.47
C ALA A 233 -24.03 12.10 -7.61
N THR A 234 -23.99 13.30 -7.02
CA THR A 234 -22.82 13.78 -6.24
C THR A 234 -22.50 12.88 -5.06
N VAL A 235 -23.50 12.36 -4.35
CA VAL A 235 -23.27 11.42 -3.25
C VAL A 235 -22.61 10.12 -3.74
N ALA A 236 -22.99 9.65 -4.93
CA ALA A 236 -22.41 8.44 -5.52
C ALA A 236 -20.98 8.70 -5.99
N ASP A 237 -20.69 9.88 -6.54
CA ASP A 237 -19.35 10.26 -6.98
C ASP A 237 -18.38 10.36 -5.80
N LEU A 238 -18.73 11.14 -4.77
CA LEU A 238 -17.92 11.28 -3.56
C LEU A 238 -17.76 9.95 -2.80
N ALA A 239 -18.77 9.07 -2.85
CA ALA A 239 -18.64 7.70 -2.34
C ALA A 239 -17.68 6.87 -3.21
N GLY A 240 -17.72 7.05 -4.52
CA GLY A 240 -16.78 6.52 -5.50
C GLY A 240 -15.35 6.93 -5.21
N ASP A 241 -15.11 8.19 -4.85
CA ASP A 241 -13.79 8.70 -4.45
C ASP A 241 -13.26 8.09 -3.15
N CYS A 242 -14.14 7.82 -2.19
CA CYS A 242 -13.76 7.10 -0.97
C CYS A 242 -13.34 5.66 -1.27
N VAL A 243 -14.11 4.94 -2.10
CA VAL A 243 -13.84 3.53 -2.42
C VAL A 243 -12.76 3.39 -3.49
N GLY A 244 -13.01 3.89 -4.70
CA GLY A 244 -12.12 3.82 -5.85
C GLY A 244 -10.91 4.73 -5.68
N GLY A 245 -11.15 5.99 -5.36
CA GLY A 245 -10.12 7.01 -5.23
C GLY A 245 -9.18 6.81 -4.03
N THR A 246 -9.60 6.10 -2.98
CA THR A 246 -8.76 5.89 -1.79
C THR A 246 -8.61 4.42 -1.42
N GLY A 247 -9.71 3.72 -1.15
CA GLY A 247 -9.69 2.31 -0.73
C GLY A 247 -8.95 1.39 -1.71
N ASN A 248 -9.29 1.47 -2.98
CA ASN A 248 -8.72 0.60 -4.01
C ASN A 248 -7.28 0.96 -4.35
N ARG A 249 -6.93 2.26 -4.32
CA ARG A 249 -5.53 2.70 -4.41
C ARG A 249 -4.69 2.20 -3.23
N ALA A 250 -5.25 2.19 -2.01
CA ALA A 250 -4.56 1.61 -0.85
C ALA A 250 -4.31 0.10 -1.01
N ALA A 251 -5.28 -0.66 -1.54
CA ALA A 251 -5.09 -2.08 -1.84
C ALA A 251 -4.05 -2.32 -2.95
N ALA A 252 -4.01 -1.47 -3.98
CA ALA A 252 -2.99 -1.52 -5.01
C ALA A 252 -1.58 -1.22 -4.45
N SER A 253 -1.45 -0.25 -3.55
CA SER A 253 -0.21 0.03 -2.83
C SER A 253 0.21 -1.15 -1.95
N PHE A 254 -0.73 -1.81 -1.26
CA PHE A 254 -0.45 -3.04 -0.51
C PHE A 254 0.04 -4.17 -1.42
N ALA A 255 -0.61 -4.39 -2.57
CA ALA A 255 -0.18 -5.40 -3.53
C ALA A 255 1.22 -5.12 -4.09
N THR A 256 1.51 -3.85 -4.37
CA THR A 256 2.86 -3.40 -4.80
C THR A 256 3.88 -3.69 -3.71
N ALA A 257 3.59 -3.32 -2.47
CA ALA A 257 4.43 -3.59 -1.32
C ALA A 257 4.69 -5.11 -1.15
N ALA A 258 3.65 -5.94 -1.19
CA ALA A 258 3.79 -7.40 -1.13
C ALA A 258 4.66 -7.96 -2.28
N CYS A 259 4.51 -7.41 -3.48
CA CYS A 259 5.29 -7.80 -4.66
C CYS A 259 6.77 -7.41 -4.51
N GLU A 260 7.06 -6.19 -4.07
CA GLU A 260 8.43 -5.70 -3.83
C GLU A 260 9.17 -6.56 -2.79
N ASP A 261 8.48 -6.97 -1.71
CA ASP A 261 9.06 -7.87 -0.71
C ASP A 261 9.49 -9.19 -1.37
N LEU A 262 8.59 -9.81 -2.13
CA LEU A 262 8.82 -11.11 -2.74
C LEU A 262 9.85 -11.07 -3.87
N VAL A 263 9.83 -10.05 -4.71
CA VAL A 263 10.81 -9.87 -5.79
C VAL A 263 12.21 -9.69 -5.19
N MET A 264 12.35 -8.91 -4.12
CA MET A 264 13.64 -8.73 -3.46
C MET A 264 14.10 -10.01 -2.75
N MET A 265 13.19 -10.76 -2.11
CA MET A 265 13.51 -12.09 -1.55
C MET A 265 13.99 -13.06 -2.64
N LEU A 266 13.34 -13.08 -3.80
CA LEU A 266 13.74 -13.92 -4.93
C LEU A 266 15.11 -13.52 -5.46
N ALA A 267 15.37 -12.21 -5.63
CA ALA A 267 16.66 -11.71 -6.07
C ALA A 267 17.78 -12.10 -5.08
N LEU A 268 17.54 -12.00 -3.78
CA LEU A 268 18.50 -12.39 -2.74
C LEU A 268 18.69 -13.91 -2.66
N ALA A 269 17.65 -14.70 -2.92
CA ALA A 269 17.76 -16.15 -3.07
C ALA A 269 18.66 -16.55 -4.26
N LEU A 270 18.59 -15.83 -5.38
CA LEU A 270 19.49 -16.02 -6.53
C LEU A 270 20.94 -15.66 -6.19
N VAL A 271 21.16 -14.57 -5.44
CA VAL A 271 22.49 -14.20 -4.95
C VAL A 271 23.06 -15.29 -4.04
N TYR A 272 22.24 -15.87 -3.18
CA TYR A 272 22.64 -16.98 -2.32
C TYR A 272 23.02 -18.25 -3.10
N ALA A 273 22.27 -18.58 -4.14
CA ALA A 273 22.60 -19.72 -5.00
C ALA A 273 23.96 -19.57 -5.70
N ALA A 274 24.36 -18.33 -6.01
CA ALA A 274 25.67 -18.02 -6.60
C ALA A 274 26.81 -17.95 -5.57
N ASP A 275 26.51 -17.79 -4.28
CA ASP A 275 27.48 -17.61 -3.19
C ASP A 275 26.98 -18.27 -1.90
N THR A 276 27.16 -19.59 -1.82
CA THR A 276 26.69 -20.41 -0.69
C THR A 276 27.51 -20.21 0.59
N GLN A 277 28.59 -19.41 0.54
CA GLN A 277 29.42 -19.07 1.70
C GLN A 277 28.79 -17.97 2.58
N LEU A 278 27.65 -17.40 2.17
CA LEU A 278 26.90 -16.44 2.96
C LEU A 278 26.40 -17.10 4.25
N LYS A 279 27.07 -16.76 5.37
CA LYS A 279 26.84 -17.39 6.68
C LYS A 279 25.40 -17.20 7.19
N ASN A 280 24.75 -16.08 6.85
CA ASN A 280 23.42 -15.70 7.30
C ASN A 280 22.34 -15.91 6.23
N ALA A 281 21.90 -17.16 6.05
CA ALA A 281 20.79 -17.52 5.17
C ALA A 281 19.49 -16.74 5.49
N LEU A 282 19.17 -16.59 6.78
CA LEU A 282 17.98 -15.85 7.20
C LEU A 282 18.06 -14.37 6.85
N ALA A 283 19.25 -13.77 6.83
CA ALA A 283 19.45 -12.37 6.48
C ALA A 283 19.02 -12.06 5.03
N LEU A 284 19.15 -13.03 4.12
CA LEU A 284 18.76 -12.89 2.71
C LEU A 284 17.25 -12.85 2.51
N VAL A 285 16.50 -13.65 3.28
CA VAL A 285 15.03 -13.63 3.23
C VAL A 285 14.47 -12.44 4.01
N MET A 286 15.17 -11.99 5.06
CA MET A 286 14.69 -10.94 5.96
C MET A 286 15.08 -9.52 5.56
N LEU A 287 16.16 -9.30 4.78
CA LEU A 287 16.61 -7.96 4.40
C LEU A 287 15.47 -7.09 3.78
N PRO A 288 14.64 -7.58 2.85
CA PRO A 288 13.54 -6.78 2.29
C PRO A 288 12.57 -6.29 3.36
N LEU A 289 12.24 -7.18 4.30
CA LEU A 289 11.31 -6.90 5.39
C LEU A 289 11.89 -5.93 6.42
N VAL A 290 13.20 -6.03 6.70
CA VAL A 290 13.90 -5.09 7.60
C VAL A 290 13.96 -3.70 6.96
N VAL A 291 14.29 -3.61 5.67
CA VAL A 291 14.28 -2.35 4.92
C VAL A 291 12.89 -1.73 4.92
N ARG A 292 11.86 -2.53 4.60
CA ARG A 292 10.44 -2.13 4.67
C ARG A 292 10.09 -1.53 6.02
N ALA A 293 10.38 -2.25 7.10
CA ALA A 293 10.08 -1.85 8.46
C ALA A 293 10.76 -0.52 8.80
N LEU A 294 12.06 -0.38 8.54
CA LEU A 294 12.80 0.86 8.79
C LEU A 294 12.26 2.04 7.97
N GLY A 295 11.81 1.80 6.73
CA GLY A 295 11.15 2.81 5.91
C GLY A 295 9.87 3.38 6.54
N GLN A 296 9.15 2.59 7.35
CA GLN A 296 7.95 3.05 8.05
C GLN A 296 8.26 4.15 9.07
N LEU A 297 9.45 4.12 9.67
CA LEU A 297 9.91 5.17 10.60
C LEU A 297 10.02 6.51 9.86
N GLY A 298 10.54 6.47 8.62
CA GLY A 298 10.60 7.63 7.73
C GLY A 298 9.22 8.18 7.39
N THR A 299 8.28 7.31 7.02
CA THR A 299 6.88 7.71 6.74
C THR A 299 6.20 8.31 7.97
N ALA A 300 6.38 7.69 9.15
CA ALA A 300 5.81 8.19 10.39
C ALA A 300 6.34 9.58 10.72
N PHE A 301 7.66 9.77 10.64
CA PHE A 301 8.30 11.05 10.90
C PHE A 301 7.88 12.13 9.89
N ALA A 302 7.90 11.81 8.60
CA ALA A 302 7.52 12.72 7.53
C ALA A 302 6.09 13.26 7.67
N THR A 303 5.15 12.43 8.14
CA THR A 303 3.76 12.83 8.37
C THR A 303 3.65 14.03 9.33
N PHE A 304 4.57 14.17 10.29
CA PHE A 304 4.58 15.29 11.23
C PHE A 304 5.36 16.52 10.74
N ILE A 305 6.21 16.35 9.71
CA ILE A 305 7.02 17.43 9.14
C ILE A 305 6.25 18.21 8.06
N VAL A 306 5.30 17.57 7.37
CA VAL A 306 4.47 18.26 6.39
C VAL A 306 3.64 19.33 7.09
N ARG A 307 3.87 20.58 6.75
CA ARG A 307 3.15 21.78 7.17
C ARG A 307 3.22 22.82 6.06
N THR A 308 2.21 23.65 5.91
CA THR A 308 2.18 24.74 4.92
C THR A 308 1.70 26.03 5.59
N ASP A 309 1.67 27.12 4.84
CA ASP A 309 0.95 28.35 5.18
C ASP A 309 0.11 28.81 3.97
N GLU A 310 -0.49 29.98 4.05
CA GLU A 310 -1.32 30.57 2.99
C GLU A 310 -0.51 31.04 1.77
N ARG A 311 0.84 31.04 1.84
CA ARG A 311 1.74 31.52 0.79
C ARG A 311 2.41 30.37 0.04
N GLU A 312 2.58 29.23 0.69
CA GLU A 312 3.13 28.02 0.10
C GLU A 312 2.03 27.15 -0.53
N ALA A 313 2.30 26.64 -1.74
CA ALA A 313 1.44 25.65 -2.37
C ALA A 313 1.50 24.32 -1.57
N PRO A 314 0.36 23.71 -1.17
CA PRO A 314 0.35 22.50 -0.35
C PRO A 314 1.18 21.33 -0.92
N GLN A 315 1.33 21.26 -2.25
CA GLN A 315 2.13 20.26 -2.94
C GLN A 315 3.62 20.35 -2.57
N ALA A 316 4.15 21.55 -2.33
CA ALA A 316 5.54 21.76 -1.91
C ALA A 316 5.77 21.23 -0.49
N ALA A 317 4.81 21.43 0.41
CA ALA A 317 4.84 20.88 1.76
C ALA A 317 4.81 19.34 1.75
N VAL A 318 3.96 18.73 0.92
CA VAL A 318 3.91 17.26 0.75
C VAL A 318 5.22 16.73 0.17
N PHE A 319 5.79 17.41 -0.82
CA PHE A 319 7.09 17.02 -1.41
C PHE A 319 8.23 17.09 -0.38
N ARG A 320 8.23 18.13 0.48
CA ARG A 320 9.17 18.23 1.60
C ARG A 320 9.06 17.02 2.54
N GLY A 321 7.84 16.59 2.87
CA GLY A 321 7.61 15.35 3.61
C GLY A 321 8.18 14.11 2.91
N LEU A 322 7.97 13.98 1.60
CA LEU A 322 8.52 12.88 0.80
C LEU A 322 10.07 12.85 0.85
N VAL A 323 10.73 14.00 0.69
CA VAL A 323 12.20 14.06 0.75
C VAL A 323 12.70 13.61 2.13
N VAL A 324 12.04 14.05 3.20
CA VAL A 324 12.40 13.62 4.57
C VAL A 324 12.20 12.12 4.74
N ALA A 325 11.07 11.55 4.29
CA ALA A 325 10.82 10.11 4.34
C ALA A 325 11.90 9.34 3.59
N LEU A 326 12.27 9.80 2.39
CA LEU A 326 13.29 9.18 1.55
C LEU A 326 14.66 9.19 2.22
N VAL A 327 15.07 10.32 2.81
CA VAL A 327 16.37 10.43 3.50
C VAL A 327 16.42 9.49 4.70
N VAL A 328 15.38 9.49 5.54
CA VAL A 328 15.31 8.59 6.71
C VAL A 328 15.33 7.12 6.27
N HIS A 329 14.57 6.79 5.21
CA HIS A 329 14.56 5.43 4.67
C HIS A 329 15.92 5.04 4.07
N ALA A 330 16.62 5.95 3.38
CA ALA A 330 17.96 5.69 2.85
C ALA A 330 18.97 5.35 3.95
N PHE A 331 18.92 6.05 5.09
CA PHE A 331 19.73 5.69 6.26
C PHE A 331 19.35 4.33 6.83
N GLY A 332 18.05 4.04 6.95
CA GLY A 332 17.56 2.72 7.38
C GLY A 332 18.03 1.59 6.47
N LEU A 333 17.98 1.79 5.15
CA LEU A 333 18.43 0.83 4.15
C LEU A 333 19.92 0.58 4.24
N VAL A 334 20.74 1.64 4.29
CA VAL A 334 22.21 1.50 4.42
C VAL A 334 22.56 0.77 5.72
N GLY A 335 21.89 1.10 6.83
CA GLY A 335 22.07 0.40 8.11
C GLY A 335 21.67 -1.08 8.04
N ALA A 336 20.54 -1.40 7.40
CA ALA A 336 20.08 -2.78 7.23
C ALA A 336 21.05 -3.60 6.36
N VAL A 337 21.57 -3.01 5.29
CA VAL A 337 22.54 -3.66 4.40
C VAL A 337 23.88 -3.87 5.11
N GLU A 338 24.38 -2.88 5.86
CA GLU A 338 25.60 -3.02 6.65
C GLU A 338 25.47 -4.11 7.72
N TRP A 339 24.30 -4.20 8.35
CA TRP A 339 24.03 -5.23 9.36
C TRP A 339 23.93 -6.63 8.77
N LEU A 340 23.18 -6.80 7.69
CA LEU A 340 22.77 -8.11 7.20
C LEU A 340 23.68 -8.66 6.08
N LEU A 341 24.15 -7.80 5.17
CA LEU A 341 24.88 -8.16 3.95
C LEU A 341 26.02 -7.17 3.62
N PRO A 342 26.97 -6.93 4.54
CA PRO A 342 28.02 -5.91 4.38
C PRO A 342 28.90 -6.16 3.14
N ALA A 343 29.16 -7.42 2.81
CA ALA A 343 29.96 -7.81 1.64
C ALA A 343 29.36 -7.34 0.29
N ARG A 344 28.05 -7.06 0.24
CA ARG A 344 27.34 -6.62 -0.97
C ARG A 344 26.85 -5.17 -0.88
N ARG A 345 27.33 -4.41 0.13
CA ARG A 345 26.90 -3.03 0.40
C ARG A 345 26.92 -2.14 -0.83
N GLY A 346 28.05 -2.08 -1.53
CA GLY A 346 28.20 -1.16 -2.67
C GLY A 346 27.15 -1.40 -3.75
N ALA A 347 26.90 -2.66 -4.11
CA ALA A 347 25.91 -3.01 -5.12
C ALA A 347 24.46 -2.74 -4.65
N LEU A 348 24.10 -3.15 -3.43
CA LEU A 348 22.74 -2.99 -2.92
C LEU A 348 22.38 -1.51 -2.69
N VAL A 349 23.32 -0.72 -2.17
CA VAL A 349 23.12 0.73 -2.01
C VAL A 349 23.04 1.44 -3.36
N ALA A 350 23.83 1.03 -4.36
CA ALA A 350 23.74 1.57 -5.71
C ALA A 350 22.37 1.27 -6.36
N CYS A 351 21.87 0.03 -6.25
CA CYS A 351 20.53 -0.32 -6.72
C CYS A 351 19.43 0.51 -6.04
N ALA A 352 19.51 0.69 -4.72
CA ALA A 352 18.58 1.52 -3.96
C ALA A 352 18.64 2.99 -4.40
N ALA A 353 19.83 3.53 -4.63
CA ALA A 353 20.02 4.90 -5.11
C ALA A 353 19.43 5.10 -6.52
N ILE A 354 19.61 4.13 -7.43
CA ILE A 354 19.00 4.14 -8.76
C ILE A 354 17.47 4.13 -8.63
N GLY A 355 16.91 3.27 -7.79
CA GLY A 355 15.47 3.21 -7.54
C GLY A 355 14.91 4.52 -6.97
N ALA A 356 15.59 5.12 -6.00
CA ALA A 356 15.22 6.41 -5.42
C ALA A 356 15.28 7.55 -6.45
N ALA A 357 16.34 7.60 -7.25
CA ALA A 357 16.50 8.58 -8.32
C ALA A 357 15.40 8.44 -9.39
N LEU A 358 15.08 7.21 -9.79
CA LEU A 358 14.01 6.93 -10.74
C LEU A 358 12.64 7.34 -10.17
N GLY A 359 12.37 7.07 -8.89
CA GLY A 359 11.15 7.50 -8.22
C GLY A 359 10.98 9.02 -8.24
N ILE A 360 12.03 9.77 -7.88
CA ILE A 360 12.02 11.24 -7.96
C ILE A 360 11.82 11.71 -9.41
N ALA A 361 12.50 11.09 -10.37
CA ALA A 361 12.38 11.43 -11.79
C ALA A 361 10.96 11.23 -12.31
N VAL A 362 10.30 10.12 -11.94
CA VAL A 362 8.90 9.84 -12.31
C VAL A 362 7.97 10.88 -11.71
N ILE A 363 8.15 11.28 -10.45
CA ILE A 363 7.35 12.35 -9.82
C ILE A 363 7.55 13.68 -10.54
N ALA A 364 8.79 14.05 -10.84
CA ALA A 364 9.11 15.29 -11.56
C ALA A 364 8.50 15.29 -12.98
N LEU A 365 8.61 14.17 -13.69
CA LEU A 365 8.04 14.00 -15.03
C LEU A 365 6.51 14.07 -14.99
N THR A 366 5.90 13.43 -14.00
CA THR A 366 4.44 13.46 -13.82
C THR A 366 3.98 14.89 -13.58
N ASN A 367 4.63 15.61 -12.66
CA ASN A 367 4.31 17.02 -12.39
C ASN A 367 4.46 17.91 -13.63
N TYR A 368 5.45 17.63 -14.49
CA TYR A 368 5.61 18.35 -15.76
C TYR A 368 4.42 18.16 -16.71
N PHE A 369 3.88 16.95 -16.81
CA PHE A 369 2.75 16.66 -17.69
C PHE A 369 1.39 17.10 -17.14
N VAL A 370 1.18 17.02 -15.82
CA VAL A 370 -0.14 17.27 -15.20
C VAL A 370 -0.26 18.65 -14.55
N GLY A 371 0.86 19.30 -14.23
CA GLY A 371 0.85 20.57 -13.52
C GLY A 371 0.41 21.74 -14.41
N LEU A 372 -0.62 22.48 -13.98
CA LEU A 372 -1.19 23.63 -14.70
C LEU A 372 -0.19 24.75 -15.07
N ARG A 373 0.95 24.80 -14.39
CA ARG A 373 2.03 25.77 -14.67
C ARG A 373 2.88 25.40 -15.90
N PHE A 374 2.83 24.15 -16.34
CA PHE A 374 3.68 23.64 -17.41
C PHE A 374 2.94 23.62 -18.76
N ARG A 375 3.73 23.60 -19.83
CA ARG A 375 3.24 23.67 -21.20
C ARG A 375 2.22 22.58 -21.54
N PRO A 376 2.41 21.28 -21.23
CA PRO A 376 1.45 20.24 -21.66
C PRO A 376 0.03 20.48 -21.14
N ALA A 377 -0.12 20.83 -19.85
CA ALA A 377 -1.42 21.11 -19.27
C ALA A 377 -2.05 22.40 -19.81
N ARG A 378 -1.23 23.44 -20.07
CA ARG A 378 -1.71 24.70 -20.68
C ARG A 378 -2.15 24.52 -22.12
N ASP A 379 -1.37 23.80 -22.92
CA ASP A 379 -1.69 23.51 -24.32
C ASP A 379 -3.03 22.74 -24.40
N ALA A 380 -3.29 21.80 -23.47
CA ALA A 380 -4.56 21.10 -23.37
C ALA A 380 -5.73 22.04 -22.98
N ALA A 381 -5.52 22.94 -22.02
CA ALA A 381 -6.53 23.93 -21.62
C ALA A 381 -6.84 24.95 -22.73
N ASP A 382 -5.82 25.37 -23.49
CA ASP A 382 -5.98 26.27 -24.62
C ASP A 382 -6.69 25.58 -25.79
N ALA A 383 -6.39 24.30 -26.05
CA ALA A 383 -7.09 23.50 -27.06
C ALA A 383 -8.60 23.38 -26.76
N ALA A 384 -8.98 23.27 -25.48
CA ALA A 384 -10.39 23.21 -25.07
C ALA A 384 -11.20 24.49 -25.39
N ARG A 385 -10.54 25.62 -25.71
CA ARG A 385 -11.23 26.83 -26.20
C ARG A 385 -11.74 26.67 -27.64
N GLY A 386 -11.18 25.74 -28.40
CA GLY A 386 -11.53 25.48 -29.79
C GLY A 386 -12.83 24.68 -29.99
N GLY A 387 -13.40 24.13 -28.91
CA GLY A 387 -14.50 23.17 -28.96
C GLY A 387 -14.01 21.73 -28.94
#